data_AF-A0A535ED82-F1
#
_entry.id   AF-A0A535ED82-F1
#
_cell.length_a   1.000
_cell.length_b   1.000
_cell.length_c   1.000
_cell.angle_alpha   90.00
_cell.angle_beta   90.00
_cell.angle_gamma   90.00
#
_symmetry.space_group_name_H-M   'P 1'
#
loop_
_entity.id
_entity.type
_entity.pdbx_description
1 polymer ?
#
loop_
_entity_poly.entity_id
_entity_poly.type
_entity_poly.pdbx_seq_one_letter_code
_entity_poly.pdbx_strand_id
1 'polypeptide(L)'
;MTSMASQRCRPVGTRQPYRTDAAITTAATTMPIRHPRWYAGLIRRGELDVTPPRIHVGTVASGNKVVDDLSDPMFQAVLAAWPHLRGVEMEGLGAPEAIDDARERGLRVNFAMVRGVSDTPSTAPVAAAQSTQGEERDLWKGVASEAAAALAIQLIRLAWPVPPREH
;
A
#
# COMPACT_ATOMS: atom_id res chain seq x y z
N MET A 1 25.75 19.53 -36.48
CA MET A 1 25.82 19.52 -35.00
C MET A 1 24.74 20.48 -34.55
N THR A 2 23.57 20.07 -34.08
CA THR A 2 23.31 19.26 -32.88
C THR A 2 21.95 18.56 -33.04
N SER A 3 21.91 17.23 -32.90
CA SER A 3 20.69 16.44 -32.92
C SER A 3 20.02 16.52 -31.55
N MET A 4 18.79 17.04 -31.49
CA MET A 4 17.95 16.99 -30.30
C MET A 4 17.58 15.53 -30.02
N ALA A 5 17.98 15.04 -28.85
CA ALA A 5 17.56 13.76 -28.35
C ALA A 5 16.03 13.74 -28.21
N SER A 6 15.39 12.96 -29.08
CA SER A 6 14.00 12.54 -28.95
C SER A 6 13.82 11.89 -27.59
N GLN A 7 13.15 12.62 -26.69
CA GLN A 7 12.61 12.09 -25.45
C GLN A 7 11.52 11.10 -25.87
N ARG A 8 11.90 9.82 -26.01
CA ARG A 8 10.98 8.75 -26.37
C ARG A 8 9.98 8.61 -25.23
N CYS A 9 8.74 9.05 -25.45
CA CYS A 9 7.61 8.54 -24.70
C CYS A 9 7.65 7.01 -24.82
N ARG A 10 7.96 6.31 -23.72
CA ARG A 10 7.79 4.87 -23.67
C ARG A 10 6.31 4.59 -23.94
N PRO A 11 5.97 3.64 -24.82
CA PRO A 11 4.58 3.23 -24.99
C PRO A 11 4.05 2.79 -23.62
N VAL A 12 2.80 3.15 -23.32
CA VAL A 12 2.07 2.68 -22.12
C VAL A 12 2.02 1.16 -22.22
N GLY A 13 3.02 0.52 -21.62
CA GLY A 13 3.14 -0.93 -21.56
C GLY A 13 1.90 -1.51 -20.92
N THR A 14 1.59 -2.75 -21.28
CA THR A 14 0.54 -3.57 -20.67
C THR A 14 0.37 -3.25 -19.20
N ARG A 15 -0.81 -2.79 -18.80
CA ARG A 15 -1.20 -2.41 -17.44
C ARG A 15 -1.14 -3.64 -16.50
N GLN A 16 0.06 -4.15 -16.22
CA GLN A 16 0.27 -5.19 -15.23
C GLN A 16 0.60 -4.51 -13.91
N PRO A 17 -0.02 -4.96 -12.80
CA PRO A 17 0.33 -4.43 -11.50
C PRO A 17 1.76 -4.84 -11.18
N TYR A 18 2.50 -3.94 -10.54
CA TYR A 18 3.81 -4.28 -10.01
C TYR A 18 3.66 -5.45 -9.02
N ARG A 19 4.41 -6.53 -9.23
CA ARG A 19 4.31 -7.72 -8.38
C ARG A 19 5.17 -7.57 -7.14
N THR A 20 4.52 -7.64 -5.98
CA THR A 20 5.20 -7.83 -4.70
C THR A 20 5.88 -9.21 -4.68
N ASP A 21 7.00 -9.31 -3.98
CA ASP A 21 7.71 -10.59 -3.81
C ASP A 21 6.83 -11.64 -3.11
N ALA A 22 6.86 -12.88 -3.59
CA ALA A 22 6.00 -13.96 -3.11
C ALA A 22 6.33 -14.37 -1.65
N ALA A 23 7.60 -14.29 -1.25
CA ALA A 23 8.02 -14.61 0.11
C ALA A 23 7.47 -13.56 1.08
N ILE A 24 7.54 -12.27 0.73
CA ILE A 24 6.97 -11.19 1.55
C ILE A 24 5.45 -11.35 1.67
N THR A 25 4.77 -11.64 0.55
CA THR A 25 3.33 -11.87 0.53
C THR A 25 2.91 -13.04 1.43
N THR A 26 3.66 -14.15 1.38
CA THR A 26 3.42 -15.34 2.20
C THR A 26 3.66 -15.04 3.69
N ALA A 27 4.73 -14.32 4.02
CA ALA A 27 5.03 -13.90 5.39
C ALA A 27 3.92 -13.01 5.96
N ALA A 28 3.44 -12.03 5.18
CA ALA A 28 2.36 -11.14 5.59
C ALA A 28 1.04 -11.91 5.80
N THR A 29 0.68 -12.82 4.89
CA THR A 29 -0.58 -13.59 4.96
C THR A 29 -0.62 -14.56 6.15
N THR A 30 0.53 -15.13 6.52
CA THR A 30 0.63 -16.08 7.64
C THR A 30 0.88 -15.41 8.99
N MET A 31 1.17 -14.11 9.01
CA MET A 31 1.48 -13.33 10.22
C MET A 31 0.42 -13.46 11.32
N PRO A 32 -0.91 -13.32 11.06
CA PRO A 32 -1.90 -13.38 12.12
C PRO A 32 -2.00 -14.76 12.79
N ILE A 33 -1.62 -15.82 12.07
CA ILE A 33 -1.66 -17.21 12.56
C ILE A 33 -0.39 -17.51 13.36
N ARG A 34 0.79 -17.17 12.81
CA ARG A 34 2.09 -17.47 13.42
C ARG A 34 2.42 -16.55 14.59
N HIS A 35 1.95 -15.32 14.54
CA HIS A 35 2.21 -14.28 15.52
C HIS A 35 0.89 -13.55 15.87
N PRO A 36 -0.05 -14.19 16.59
CA PRO A 36 -1.40 -13.63 16.84
C PRO A 36 -1.40 -12.31 17.62
N ARG A 37 -0.25 -11.92 18.19
CA ARG A 37 -0.03 -10.65 18.90
C ARG A 37 0.97 -9.74 18.18
N TRP A 38 1.14 -9.89 16.86
CA TRP A 38 2.07 -9.08 16.05
C TRP A 38 1.84 -7.57 16.20
N TYR A 39 0.60 -7.17 16.50
CA TYR A 39 0.13 -5.80 16.70
C TYR A 39 0.13 -5.34 18.18
N ALA A 40 0.68 -6.13 19.12
CA ALA A 40 0.57 -5.83 20.55
C ALA A 40 1.23 -4.51 21.00
N GLY A 41 2.07 -3.91 20.15
CA GLY A 41 2.69 -2.60 20.38
C GLY A 41 1.90 -1.41 19.84
N LEU A 42 0.73 -1.62 19.24
CA LEU A 42 -0.13 -0.52 18.79
C LEU A 42 -0.65 0.24 20.00
N ILE A 43 -0.48 1.57 19.99
CA ILE A 43 -0.99 2.43 21.05
C ILE A 43 -2.50 2.47 20.88
N ARG A 44 -3.25 1.97 21.88
CA ARG A 44 -4.69 2.23 21.94
C ARG A 44 -4.88 3.70 22.23
N ARG A 45 -5.13 4.51 21.21
CA ARG A 45 -5.58 5.89 21.41
C ARG A 45 -7.00 5.80 21.96
N GLY A 46 -7.14 6.20 23.23
CA GLY A 46 -8.40 6.14 23.95
C GLY A 46 -9.44 7.00 23.24
N GLU A 47 -10.37 6.32 22.57
CA GLU A 47 -11.63 6.76 21.91
C GLU A 47 -11.99 5.80 20.78
N LEU A 48 -10.98 5.16 20.15
CA LEU A 48 -11.18 4.15 19.11
C LEU A 48 -11.22 2.75 19.73
N ASP A 49 -12.36 2.06 19.60
CA ASP A 49 -12.44 0.63 19.89
C ASP A 49 -11.71 -0.16 18.79
N VAL A 50 -10.39 -0.23 18.94
CA VAL A 50 -9.51 -0.85 17.95
C VAL A 50 -9.62 -2.37 18.04
N THR A 51 -10.45 -2.93 17.15
CA THR A 51 -10.40 -4.37 16.85
C THR A 51 -9.02 -4.76 16.32
N PRO A 52 -8.59 -6.03 16.50
CA PRO A 52 -7.32 -6.51 15.95
C PRO A 52 -7.21 -6.20 14.44
N PRO A 53 -6.09 -5.59 13.99
CA PRO A 53 -5.90 -5.25 12.59
C PRO A 53 -5.91 -6.50 11.70
N ARG A 54 -6.54 -6.38 10.54
CA ARG A 54 -6.60 -7.41 9.51
C ARG A 54 -5.61 -7.09 8.40
N ILE A 55 -5.05 -8.14 7.81
CA ILE A 55 -4.12 -8.01 6.68
C ILE A 55 -4.86 -8.41 5.40
N HIS A 56 -4.89 -7.51 4.43
CA HIS A 56 -5.44 -7.74 3.11
C HIS A 56 -4.33 -7.57 2.07
N VAL A 57 -4.12 -8.61 1.26
CA VAL A 57 -3.16 -8.57 0.14
C VAL A 57 -3.93 -8.33 -1.15
N GLY A 58 -3.44 -7.40 -1.98
CA GLY A 58 -3.95 -7.20 -3.32
C GLY A 58 -3.40 -5.93 -3.97
N THR A 59 -3.99 -5.56 -5.10
CA THR A 59 -3.55 -4.41 -5.89
C THR A 59 -3.92 -3.10 -5.20
N VAL A 60 -2.97 -2.17 -5.19
CA VAL A 60 -3.17 -0.79 -4.74
C VAL A 60 -2.88 0.12 -5.93
N ALA A 61 -3.78 1.06 -6.22
CA ALA A 61 -3.60 2.04 -7.28
C ALA A 61 -2.98 3.32 -6.70
N SER A 62 -2.08 3.93 -7.48
CA SER A 62 -1.44 5.20 -7.14
C SER A 62 -1.96 6.31 -8.05
N GLY A 63 -2.18 7.51 -7.51
CA GLY A 63 -2.57 8.67 -8.29
C GLY A 63 -2.48 9.98 -7.54
N ASN A 64 -2.64 11.11 -8.24
CA ASN A 64 -2.46 12.44 -7.65
C ASN A 64 -3.76 13.06 -7.12
N LYS A 65 -4.85 12.28 -7.06
CA LYS A 65 -6.17 12.74 -6.63
C LYS A 65 -6.63 11.94 -5.41
N VAL A 66 -7.10 12.64 -4.38
CA VAL A 66 -7.82 12.02 -3.26
C VAL A 66 -9.13 11.45 -3.80
N VAL A 67 -9.41 10.18 -3.52
CA VAL A 67 -10.65 9.52 -3.90
C VAL A 67 -11.61 9.58 -2.72
N ASP A 68 -12.53 10.53 -2.76
CA ASP A 68 -13.56 10.75 -1.74
C ASP A 68 -14.95 10.25 -2.19
N ASP A 69 -15.21 10.24 -3.50
CA ASP A 69 -16.47 9.85 -4.13
C ASP A 69 -16.30 8.63 -5.06
N LEU A 70 -16.98 7.52 -4.75
CA LEU A 70 -16.98 6.34 -5.62
C LEU A 70 -17.69 6.58 -6.95
N SER A 71 -18.64 7.52 -7.01
CA SER A 71 -19.42 7.80 -8.22
C SER A 71 -18.68 8.64 -9.26
N ASP A 72 -17.48 9.16 -8.94
CA ASP A 72 -16.63 9.88 -9.90
C ASP A 72 -16.42 9.03 -11.17
N PRO A 73 -16.85 9.49 -12.36
CA PRO A 73 -16.67 8.76 -13.62
C PRO A 73 -15.23 8.34 -13.89
N MET A 74 -14.25 9.16 -13.47
CA MET A 74 -12.83 8.81 -13.59
C MET A 74 -12.48 7.59 -12.73
N PHE A 75 -12.96 7.55 -11.49
CA PHE A 75 -12.68 6.43 -10.59
C PHE A 75 -13.46 5.17 -10.97
N GLN A 76 -14.68 5.31 -11.48
CA GLN A 76 -15.46 4.20 -12.03
C GLN A 76 -14.73 3.51 -13.20
N ALA A 77 -14.05 4.27 -14.06
CA ALA A 77 -13.22 3.68 -15.11
C ALA A 77 -12.03 2.89 -14.55
N VAL A 78 -11.45 3.31 -13.41
CA VAL A 78 -10.39 2.56 -12.72
C VAL A 78 -10.94 1.26 -12.13
N LEU A 79 -12.08 1.31 -11.44
CA LEU A 79 -12.73 0.12 -10.87
C LEU A 79 -13.13 -0.90 -11.95
N ALA A 80 -13.64 -0.43 -13.09
CA ALA A 80 -13.96 -1.27 -14.24
C ALA A 80 -12.72 -1.98 -14.82
N ALA A 81 -11.58 -1.29 -14.87
CA ALA A 81 -10.32 -1.86 -15.33
C ALA A 81 -9.67 -2.80 -14.29
N TRP A 82 -9.96 -2.60 -13.00
CA TRP A 82 -9.32 -3.30 -11.88
C TRP A 82 -10.34 -3.76 -10.83
N PRO A 83 -11.17 -4.78 -11.13
CA PRO A 83 -12.24 -5.23 -10.25
C PRO A 83 -11.77 -5.81 -8.91
N HIS A 84 -10.49 -6.09 -8.76
CA HIS A 84 -9.87 -6.62 -7.53
C HIS A 84 -8.98 -5.59 -6.81
N LEU A 85 -9.16 -4.30 -7.11
CA LEU A 85 -8.49 -3.21 -6.41
C LEU A 85 -8.81 -3.26 -4.90
N ARG A 86 -7.78 -3.17 -4.06
CA ARG A 86 -7.91 -3.20 -2.60
C ARG A 86 -7.76 -1.85 -1.94
N GLY A 87 -7.12 -0.90 -2.61
CA GLY A 87 -6.92 0.44 -2.07
C GLY A 87 -6.36 1.41 -3.09
N VAL A 88 -6.33 2.67 -2.68
CA VAL A 88 -5.79 3.80 -3.43
C VAL A 88 -4.88 4.61 -2.52
N GLU A 89 -3.86 5.23 -3.08
CA GLU A 89 -2.90 6.07 -2.36
C GLU A 89 -2.24 7.08 -3.31
N MET A 90 -1.44 8.02 -2.78
CA MET A 90 -0.94 9.16 -3.56
C MET A 90 0.58 9.28 -3.66
N GLU A 91 1.36 8.35 -3.09
CA GLU A 91 2.81 8.50 -2.96
C GLU A 91 3.62 7.32 -3.52
N GLY A 92 2.95 6.25 -3.94
CA GLY A 92 3.53 4.94 -4.17
C GLY A 92 4.10 4.75 -5.57
N LEU A 93 3.75 5.59 -6.54
CA LEU A 93 4.08 5.38 -7.96
C LEU A 93 5.59 5.32 -8.23
N GLY A 94 6.39 6.14 -7.54
CA GLY A 94 7.83 6.26 -7.82
C GLY A 94 8.68 5.10 -7.28
N ALA A 95 8.19 4.37 -6.27
CA ALA A 95 8.96 3.29 -5.67
C ALA A 95 9.09 2.06 -6.59
N PRO A 96 8.00 1.52 -7.20
CA PRO A 96 8.07 0.47 -8.21
C PRO A 96 9.05 0.78 -9.35
N GLU A 97 9.01 2.00 -9.90
CA GLU A 97 9.90 2.42 -11.00
C GLU A 97 11.37 2.35 -10.59
N ALA A 98 11.73 2.85 -9.41
CA ALA A 98 13.10 2.79 -8.90
C ALA A 98 13.58 1.33 -8.69
N ILE A 99 12.67 0.43 -8.31
CA ILE A 99 13.02 -0.99 -8.10
C ILE A 99 13.22 -1.69 -9.45
N ASP A 100 12.39 -1.40 -10.45
CA ASP A 100 12.59 -1.93 -11.80
C ASP A 100 13.91 -1.44 -12.39
N ASP A 101 14.22 -0.15 -12.25
CA ASP A 101 15.52 0.41 -12.65
C ASP A 101 16.70 -0.29 -11.94
N ALA A 102 16.57 -0.58 -10.64
CA ALA A 102 17.60 -1.30 -9.88
C ALA A 102 17.79 -2.73 -10.39
N ARG A 103 16.68 -3.43 -10.72
CA ARG A 103 16.71 -4.79 -11.26
C ARG A 103 17.29 -4.84 -12.67
N GLU A 104 16.97 -3.87 -13.52
CA GLU A 104 17.56 -3.73 -14.87
C GLU A 104 19.09 -3.56 -14.78
N ARG A 105 19.60 -2.96 -13.70
CA ARG A 105 21.04 -2.84 -13.40
C ARG A 105 21.65 -4.09 -12.76
N GLY A 106 20.91 -5.19 -12.65
CA GLY A 106 21.37 -6.46 -12.08
C GLY A 106 21.34 -6.53 -10.56
N LEU A 107 20.75 -5.55 -9.87
CA LEU A 107 20.60 -5.60 -8.41
C LEU A 107 19.44 -6.52 -8.02
N ARG A 108 19.66 -7.36 -7.01
CA ARG A 108 18.61 -8.19 -6.42
C ARG A 108 17.86 -7.39 -5.36
N VAL A 109 16.75 -6.78 -5.76
CA VAL A 109 15.90 -5.99 -4.86
C VAL A 109 14.47 -6.52 -4.87
N ASN A 110 13.95 -6.75 -3.67
CA ASN A 110 12.56 -7.12 -3.41
C ASN A 110 11.80 -5.90 -2.91
N PHE A 111 10.51 -5.84 -3.26
CA PHE A 111 9.65 -4.72 -2.91
C PHE A 111 8.30 -5.22 -2.40
N ALA A 112 7.79 -4.53 -1.39
CA ALA A 112 6.43 -4.64 -0.90
C ALA A 112 5.97 -3.26 -0.39
N MET A 113 4.69 -2.96 -0.59
CA MET A 113 4.06 -1.77 -0.02
C MET A 113 3.10 -2.20 1.09
N VAL A 114 3.22 -1.59 2.26
CA VAL A 114 2.29 -1.77 3.37
C VAL A 114 1.54 -0.45 3.59
N ARG A 115 0.21 -0.49 3.52
CA ARG A 115 -0.67 0.66 3.77
C ARG A 115 -1.63 0.32 4.90
N GLY A 116 -1.83 1.28 5.80
CA GLY A 116 -2.97 1.28 6.72
C GLY A 116 -4.14 2.00 6.08
N VAL A 117 -5.35 1.51 6.30
CA VAL A 117 -6.57 2.14 5.79
C VAL A 117 -7.01 3.20 6.80
N SER A 118 -7.00 4.48 6.39
CA SER A 118 -7.46 5.60 7.22
C SER A 118 -8.92 5.97 6.98
N ASP A 119 -9.48 5.61 5.84
CA ASP A 119 -10.81 6.01 5.41
C ASP A 119 -11.27 5.13 4.25
N THR A 120 -12.58 5.16 3.98
CA THR A 120 -13.18 4.57 2.79
C THR A 120 -13.96 5.62 2.01
N PRO A 121 -13.90 5.61 0.67
CA PRO A 121 -14.66 6.57 -0.12
C PRO A 121 -16.16 6.34 0.09
N SER A 122 -16.92 7.43 0.13
CA SER A 122 -18.34 7.42 0.44
C SER A 122 -19.14 7.12 -0.82
N THR A 123 -20.32 6.53 -0.62
CA THR A 123 -21.34 6.42 -1.67
C THR A 123 -22.34 7.58 -1.63
N ALA A 124 -22.22 8.50 -0.66
CA ALA A 124 -23.12 9.63 -0.49
C ALA A 124 -22.66 10.87 -1.30
N PRO A 125 -23.58 11.78 -1.67
CA PRO A 125 -23.24 12.97 -2.45
C PRO A 125 -22.16 13.84 -1.76
N VAL A 126 -21.21 14.30 -2.57
CA VAL A 126 -19.96 15.00 -2.21
C VAL A 126 -20.10 16.05 -1.10
N ALA A 127 -21.16 16.85 -1.11
CA ALA A 127 -21.35 17.95 -0.15
C ALA A 127 -21.55 17.48 1.32
N ALA A 128 -22.11 16.29 1.55
CA ALA A 128 -22.28 15.72 2.89
C ALA A 128 -21.10 14.80 3.28
N ALA A 129 -20.44 14.19 2.29
CA ALA A 129 -19.33 13.25 2.50
C ALA A 129 -18.00 13.94 2.82
N GLN A 130 -17.71 15.09 2.21
CA GLN A 130 -16.40 15.77 2.37
C GLN A 130 -16.12 16.26 3.79
N SER A 131 -17.15 16.68 4.54
CA SER A 131 -16.97 17.15 5.92
C SER A 131 -16.65 16.02 6.89
N THR A 132 -17.24 14.83 6.69
CA THR A 132 -17.11 13.69 7.60
C THR A 132 -15.92 12.79 7.27
N GLN A 133 -15.55 12.67 6.00
CA GLN A 133 -14.39 11.86 5.58
C GLN A 133 -13.05 12.47 5.96
N GLY A 134 -12.92 13.80 5.91
CA GLY A 134 -11.70 14.47 6.37
C GLY A 134 -11.46 14.21 7.86
N GLU A 135 -12.53 14.30 8.66
CA GLU A 135 -12.51 14.02 10.10
C GLU A 135 -12.24 12.54 10.41
N GLU A 136 -12.89 11.61 9.69
CA GLU A 136 -12.63 10.18 9.83
C GLU A 136 -11.17 9.84 9.48
N ARG A 137 -10.67 10.36 8.36
CA ARG A 137 -9.28 10.18 7.95
C ARG A 137 -8.32 10.70 9.01
N ASP A 138 -8.54 11.89 9.53
CA ASP A 138 -7.67 12.48 10.56
C ASP A 138 -7.69 11.69 11.87
N LEU A 139 -8.86 11.16 12.25
CA LEU A 139 -9.03 10.31 13.42
C LEU A 139 -8.27 8.98 13.28
N TRP A 140 -8.38 8.32 12.13
CA TRP A 140 -7.81 6.98 11.92
C TRP A 140 -6.38 6.98 11.40
N LYS A 141 -5.89 8.05 10.77
CA LYS A 141 -4.55 8.10 10.15
C LYS A 141 -3.44 7.69 11.10
N GLY A 142 -3.52 8.10 12.37
CA GLY A 142 -2.55 7.69 13.40
C GLY A 142 -2.52 6.17 13.59
N VAL A 143 -3.69 5.58 13.89
CA VAL A 143 -3.82 4.13 14.12
C VAL A 143 -3.50 3.32 12.87
N ALA A 144 -3.96 3.76 11.69
CA ALA A 144 -3.68 3.13 10.41
C ALA A 144 -2.17 3.10 10.12
N SER A 145 -1.47 4.22 10.37
CA SER A 145 -0.02 4.30 10.20
C SER A 145 0.73 3.41 11.18
N GLU A 146 0.31 3.39 12.45
CA GLU A 146 0.89 2.51 13.46
C GLU A 146 0.68 1.03 13.11
N ALA A 147 -0.50 0.63 12.63
CA ALA A 147 -0.80 -0.73 12.19
C ALA A 147 0.10 -1.17 11.02
N ALA A 148 0.25 -0.30 10.02
CA ALA A 148 1.15 -0.54 8.88
C ALA A 148 2.61 -0.67 9.33
N ALA A 149 3.07 0.22 10.22
CA ALA A 149 4.42 0.19 10.77
C ALA A 149 4.66 -1.08 11.61
N ALA A 150 3.71 -1.48 12.45
CA ALA A 150 3.80 -2.71 13.23
C ALA A 150 3.96 -3.94 12.32
N LEU A 151 3.19 -4.04 11.24
CA LEU A 151 3.35 -5.13 10.28
C LEU A 151 4.73 -5.09 9.61
N ALA A 152 5.17 -3.93 9.14
CA ALA A 152 6.47 -3.75 8.50
C ALA A 152 7.63 -4.14 9.42
N ILE A 153 7.61 -3.69 10.68
CA ILE A 153 8.61 -4.05 11.70
C ILE A 153 8.66 -5.55 11.91
N GLN A 154 7.50 -6.21 12.01
CA GLN A 154 7.48 -7.67 12.21
C GLN A 154 7.99 -8.42 10.99
N LEU A 155 7.66 -7.98 9.77
CA LEU A 155 8.23 -8.54 8.54
C LEU A 155 9.75 -8.40 8.50
N ILE A 156 10.29 -7.23 8.87
CA ILE A 156 11.74 -6.99 8.96
C ILE A 156 12.38 -7.91 10.01
N ARG A 157 11.78 -8.02 11.20
CA ARG A 157 12.29 -8.89 12.28
C ARG A 157 12.36 -10.36 11.85
N LEU A 158 11.35 -10.84 11.13
CA LEU A 158 11.31 -12.24 10.64
C LEU A 158 12.26 -12.47 9.46
N ALA A 159 12.53 -11.45 8.67
CA ALA A 159 13.48 -11.52 7.55
C ALA A 159 14.93 -11.23 7.97
N TRP A 160 15.17 -10.80 9.22
CA TRP A 160 16.50 -10.42 9.66
C TRP A 160 17.43 -11.63 9.65
N PRO A 161 18.63 -11.52 9.06
CA PRO A 161 19.60 -12.60 9.07
C PRO A 161 19.90 -13.01 10.51
N VAL A 162 19.75 -14.30 10.81
CA VAL A 162 20.21 -14.87 12.07
C VAL A 162 21.67 -15.31 11.85
N PRO A 163 22.60 -15.01 12.78
CA PRO A 163 23.97 -15.51 12.68
C PRO A 163 23.99 -17.02 12.46
N PRO A 164 24.97 -17.56 11.69
CA PRO A 164 25.17 -19.00 11.61
C PRO A 164 25.30 -19.59 13.01
N ARG A 165 24.65 -20.73 13.26
CA ARG A 165 24.87 -21.47 14.50
C ARG A 165 26.30 -21.99 14.48
N GLU A 166 27.10 -21.62 15.49
CA GLU A 166 28.39 -22.27 15.72
C GLU A 166 28.11 -23.74 16.05
N HIS A 167 28.68 -24.64 15.24
CA HIS A 167 28.64 -26.09 15.43
C HIS A 167 29.98 -26.56 15.98
#